data_AF-A0A9P0PPE7-F1
#
_entry.id   AF-A0A9P0PPE7-F1
#
_cell.length_a   1.000
_cell.length_b   1.000
_cell.length_c   1.000
_cell.angle_alpha   90.00
_cell.angle_beta   90.00
_cell.angle_gamma   90.00
#
_symmetry.space_group_name_H-M   'P 1'
#
loop_
_entity.id
_entity.type
_entity.pdbx_description
1 polymer ?
#
loop_
_entity_poly.entity_id
_entity_poly.type
_entity_poly.pdbx_seq_one_letter_code
_entity_poly.pdbx_strand_id
1 'polypeptide(L)'
;MYGSGCSSLFSIFLQILSLAIGKDPQSSALIFFVSGTTVIGIAFLLGLVSDHLQFYRYYVGDSSEDIKHPPKTFKQLLQAGYCIRHIIIQLFFVLVCMTCTGPVTYLVVSEYYGNGNPWNEKYFVPVVTFLIHDLVGLVTKYFARPLMTVSLSSFDNKYRTLKIDSSSIFR
;
A
#
# COMPACT_ATOMS: atom_id res chain seq x y z
N MET A 1 3.09 6.56 6.43
CA MET A 1 2.85 5.78 5.19
C MET A 1 3.68 4.48 5.05
N TYR A 2 4.50 4.08 6.03
CA TYR A 2 5.21 2.78 5.97
C TYR A 2 4.41 1.60 6.57
N GLY A 3 3.44 1.88 7.45
CA GLY A 3 2.68 0.83 8.13
C GLY A 3 1.81 -0.05 7.21
N SER A 4 1.21 0.52 6.17
CA SER A 4 0.27 -0.21 5.29
C SER A 4 0.95 -1.23 4.37
N GLY A 5 2.24 -1.04 4.05
CA GLY A 5 3.02 -2.02 3.30
C GLY A 5 3.47 -3.18 4.19
N CYS A 6 3.97 -2.87 5.39
CA CYS A 6 4.48 -3.87 6.31
C CYS A 6 3.39 -4.80 6.86
N SER A 7 2.16 -4.30 7.05
CA SER A 7 1.04 -5.10 7.56
C SER A 7 0.63 -6.22 6.60
N SER A 8 0.68 -5.96 5.28
CA SER A 8 0.33 -6.94 4.25
C SER A 8 1.33 -8.09 4.22
N LEU A 9 2.63 -7.78 4.21
CA LEU A 9 3.70 -8.78 4.32
C LEU A 9 3.54 -9.64 5.58
N PHE A 10 3.32 -9.00 6.73
CA PHE A 10 3.14 -9.69 8.00
C PHE A 10 1.92 -10.63 7.97
N SER A 11 0.82 -10.21 7.35
CA SER A 11 -0.37 -11.06 7.16
C SER A 11 -0.09 -12.28 6.29
N ILE A 12 0.68 -12.13 5.21
CA ILE A 12 1.05 -13.24 4.32
C ILE A 12 1.97 -14.22 5.03
N PHE A 13 2.92 -13.73 5.83
CA PHE A 13 3.76 -14.58 6.67
C PHE A 13 2.93 -15.39 7.68
N LEU A 14 1.97 -14.76 8.35
CA LEU A 14 1.04 -15.46 9.25
C LEU A 14 0.20 -16.50 8.52
N GLN A 15 -0.20 -16.24 7.28
CA GLN A 15 -0.96 -17.17 6.47
C GLN A 15 -0.12 -18.38 6.03
N ILE A 16 1.14 -18.17 5.64
CA ILE A 16 2.06 -19.26 5.32
C ILE A 16 2.36 -20.09 6.58
N LEU A 17 2.55 -19.42 7.73
CA LEU A 17 2.79 -20.08 9.01
C LEU A 17 1.56 -20.89 9.48
N SER A 18 0.35 -20.40 9.29
CA SER A 18 -0.88 -21.12 9.66
C SER A 18 -1.09 -22.37 8.81
N LEU A 19 -0.81 -22.27 7.50
CA LEU A 19 -0.78 -23.42 6.60
C LEU A 19 0.33 -24.42 6.96
N ALA A 20 1.43 -23.94 7.55
CA ALA A 20 2.52 -24.80 7.98
C ALA A 20 2.17 -25.67 9.18
N ILE A 21 1.36 -25.14 10.08
CA ILE A 21 1.01 -25.80 11.34
C ILE A 21 -0.26 -26.66 11.20
N GLY A 22 -1.28 -26.18 10.48
CA GLY A 22 -2.56 -26.88 10.39
C GLY A 22 -2.54 -28.00 9.37
N LYS A 23 -2.70 -29.27 9.76
CA LYS A 23 -2.79 -30.41 8.82
C LYS A 23 -4.05 -30.37 7.95
N ASP A 24 -5.13 -29.82 8.48
CA ASP A 24 -6.44 -29.68 7.83
C ASP A 24 -6.74 -28.21 7.48
N PRO A 25 -7.53 -27.94 6.42
CA PRO A 25 -7.91 -26.58 6.02
C PRO A 25 -8.66 -25.82 7.13
N GLN A 26 -9.54 -26.52 7.85
CA GLN A 26 -10.33 -25.96 8.95
C GLN A 26 -9.43 -25.53 10.11
N SER A 27 -8.46 -26.39 10.49
CA SER A 27 -7.51 -26.07 11.56
C SER A 27 -6.57 -24.92 11.18
N SER A 28 -6.12 -24.86 9.93
CA SER A 28 -5.25 -23.77 9.45
C SER A 28 -5.97 -22.41 9.47
N ALA A 29 -7.24 -22.38 9.08
CA ALA A 29 -8.06 -21.18 9.10
C ALA A 29 -8.27 -20.65 10.52
N LEU A 30 -8.55 -21.54 11.49
CA LEU A 30 -8.71 -21.16 12.89
C LEU A 30 -7.41 -20.60 13.49
N ILE A 31 -6.26 -21.22 13.20
CA ILE A 31 -4.95 -20.74 13.67
C ILE A 31 -4.65 -19.34 13.10
N PHE A 32 -4.91 -19.14 11.80
CA PHE A 32 -4.75 -17.83 11.18
C PHE A 32 -5.67 -16.78 11.82
N PHE A 33 -6.95 -17.11 12.00
CA PHE A 33 -7.93 -16.22 12.59
C PHE A 33 -7.54 -15.79 14.01
N VAL A 34 -7.20 -16.74 14.89
CA VAL A 34 -6.78 -16.44 16.27
C VAL A 34 -5.51 -15.59 16.30
N SER A 35 -4.53 -15.89 15.43
CA SER A 35 -3.30 -15.08 15.33
C SER A 35 -3.60 -13.65 14.89
N GLY A 36 -4.47 -13.46 13.90
CA GLY A 36 -4.88 -12.14 13.42
C GLY A 36 -5.64 -11.35 14.48
N THR A 37 -6.59 -11.99 15.17
CA THR A 37 -7.34 -11.37 16.27
C THR A 37 -6.41 -10.92 17.41
N THR A 38 -5.40 -11.73 17.73
CA THR A 38 -4.41 -11.38 18.77
C THR A 38 -3.58 -10.16 18.35
N VAL A 39 -3.10 -10.11 17.11
CA VAL A 39 -2.32 -8.99 16.57
C VAL A 39 -3.16 -7.71 16.53
N ILE A 40 -4.42 -7.79 16.08
CA ILE A 40 -5.34 -6.64 16.06
C ILE A 40 -5.63 -6.17 17.49
N GLY A 41 -5.84 -7.09 18.44
CA GLY A 41 -6.04 -6.75 19.84
C GLY A 41 -4.84 -6.03 20.45
N ILE A 42 -3.62 -6.52 20.20
CA ILE A 42 -2.38 -5.87 20.64
C ILE A 42 -2.24 -4.49 19.98
N ALA A 43 -2.48 -4.37 18.67
CA ALA A 43 -2.42 -3.09 17.97
C ALA A 43 -3.43 -2.08 18.52
N PHE A 44 -4.65 -2.54 18.87
CA PHE A 44 -5.67 -1.71 19.49
C PHE A 44 -5.24 -1.24 20.89
N LEU A 45 -4.67 -2.12 21.71
CA LEU A 45 -4.13 -1.76 23.02
C LEU A 45 -2.98 -0.75 22.92
N LEU A 46 -2.05 -0.97 21.98
CA LEU A 46 -0.99 0.01 21.69
C LEU A 46 -1.58 1.34 21.24
N GLY A 47 -2.66 1.33 20.46
CA GLY A 47 -3.38 2.53 20.05
C GLY A 47 -3.95 3.32 21.22
N LEU A 48 -4.58 2.64 22.19
CA LEU A 48 -5.09 3.28 23.41
C LEU A 48 -3.96 3.84 24.28
N VAL A 49 -2.85 3.10 24.42
CA VAL A 49 -1.66 3.57 25.14
C VAL A 49 -1.00 4.74 24.42
N SER A 50 -1.02 4.75 23.09
CA SER A 50 -0.45 5.82 22.26
C SER A 50 -1.14 7.16 22.47
N ASP A 51 -2.42 7.18 22.83
CA ASP A 51 -3.17 8.42 23.12
C ASP A 51 -2.63 9.13 24.39
N HIS A 52 -2.02 8.37 25.29
CA HIS A 52 -1.39 8.90 26.50
C HIS A 52 0.10 9.29 26.32
N LEU A 53 0.74 8.94 25.20
CA LEU A 53 2.13 9.34 24.94
C LEU A 53 2.20 10.75 24.34
N GLN A 54 2.88 11.66 25.06
CA GLN A 54 3.10 13.06 24.64
C GLN A 54 3.81 13.20 23.28
N PHE A 55 4.49 12.17 22.80
CA PHE A 55 5.15 12.11 21.49
C PHE A 55 4.17 12.13 20.30
N TYR A 56 2.96 11.57 20.44
CA TYR A 56 1.97 11.53 19.35
C TYR A 56 1.42 12.93 19.02
N ARG A 57 1.21 13.74 20.06
CA ARG A 57 0.65 15.10 19.96
C ARG A 57 1.55 16.08 19.21
N TYR A 58 2.87 15.86 19.23
CA TYR A 58 3.85 16.72 18.55
C TYR A 58 3.99 16.43 17.05
N TYR A 59 3.85 15.16 16.62
CA TYR A 59 3.99 14.78 15.20
C TYR A 59 2.67 14.76 14.42
N VAL A 60 1.52 14.66 15.10
CA VAL A 60 0.19 14.57 14.44
C VAL A 60 -0.61 15.87 14.56
N GLY A 61 -0.33 16.71 15.58
CA GLY A 61 -1.08 17.94 15.83
C GLY A 61 -0.97 19.04 14.76
N ASP A 62 0.06 18.99 13.91
CA ASP A 62 0.36 20.06 12.93
C ASP A 62 -0.37 19.91 11.59
N SER A 63 -1.18 18.86 11.41
CA SER A 63 -1.91 18.61 10.15
C SER A 63 -3.16 19.47 9.95
N SER A 64 -3.39 20.48 10.82
CA SER A 64 -4.62 21.29 10.83
C SER A 64 -4.54 22.58 10.00
N GLU A 65 -3.39 22.92 9.41
CA GLU A 65 -3.24 24.17 8.65
C GLU A 65 -3.72 24.10 7.18
N ASP A 66 -4.02 22.91 6.65
CA ASP A 66 -4.38 22.72 5.22
C ASP A 66 -5.87 23.01 4.90
N ILE A 67 -6.66 23.46 5.88
CA ILE A 67 -8.12 23.68 5.74
C ILE A 67 -8.46 25.09 5.19
N LYS A 68 -7.46 25.95 4.91
CA LYS A 68 -7.69 27.37 4.52
C LYS A 68 -7.62 27.67 3.01
N HIS A 69 -7.69 26.67 2.13
CA HIS A 69 -7.68 26.95 0.69
C HIS A 69 -9.11 27.19 0.14
N PRO A 70 -9.39 28.36 -0.46
CA PRO A 70 -10.70 28.65 -1.05
C PRO A 70 -11.04 27.69 -2.21
N PRO A 71 -12.33 27.47 -2.52
CA PRO A 71 -12.77 26.46 -3.47
C PRO A 71 -12.16 26.70 -4.86
N LYS A 72 -11.39 25.70 -5.34
CA LYS A 72 -10.68 25.76 -6.63
C LYS A 72 -11.67 25.78 -7.79
N THR A 73 -11.56 26.78 -8.66
CA THR A 73 -12.29 26.91 -9.93
C THR A 73 -12.14 25.65 -10.81
N PHE A 74 -13.22 25.22 -11.48
CA PHE A 74 -13.24 24.00 -12.34
C PHE A 74 -12.10 23.91 -13.36
N LYS A 75 -11.64 25.04 -13.93
CA LYS A 75 -10.48 25.07 -14.85
C LYS A 75 -9.16 24.74 -14.14
N GLN A 76 -9.00 25.12 -12.87
CA GLN A 76 -7.84 24.74 -12.05
C GLN A 76 -7.94 23.27 -11.59
N LEU A 77 -9.15 22.76 -11.38
CA LEU A 77 -9.38 21.34 -11.11
C LEU A 77 -9.02 20.46 -12.33
N LEU A 78 -9.40 20.89 -13.53
CA LEU A 78 -9.09 20.17 -14.78
C LEU A 78 -7.58 20.17 -15.07
N GLN A 79 -6.90 21.30 -14.83
CA GLN A 79 -5.45 21.40 -14.97
C GLN A 79 -4.68 20.61 -13.90
N ALA A 80 -5.19 20.58 -12.66
CA ALA A 80 -4.66 19.70 -11.62
C ALA A 80 -4.87 18.21 -11.97
N GLY A 81 -6.03 17.85 -12.52
CA GLY A 81 -6.31 16.49 -13.01
C GLY A 81 -5.36 16.04 -14.12
N TYR A 82 -4.99 16.94 -15.04
CA TYR A 82 -4.01 16.64 -16.09
C TYR A 82 -2.59 16.46 -15.55
N CYS A 83 -2.22 17.17 -14.47
CA CYS A 83 -0.95 16.97 -13.77
C CYS A 83 -0.87 15.60 -13.05
N ILE A 84 -1.99 15.13 -12.48
CA ILE A 84 -2.08 13.85 -11.77
C ILE A 84 -2.21 12.66 -12.76
N ARG A 85 -2.29 12.93 -14.08
CA ARG A 85 -2.44 11.90 -15.12
C ARG A 85 -1.43 10.75 -15.00
N HIS A 86 -0.17 11.02 -14.67
CA HIS A 86 0.84 9.96 -14.52
C HIS A 86 0.55 9.04 -13.32
N ILE A 87 -0.01 9.56 -12.23
CA ILE A 87 -0.46 8.77 -11.07
C ILE A 87 -1.71 7.96 -11.45
N ILE A 88 -2.66 8.56 -12.19
CA ILE A 88 -3.86 7.86 -12.68
C ILE A 88 -3.48 6.70 -13.61
N ILE A 89 -2.51 6.92 -14.51
CA ILE A 89 -1.99 5.88 -15.42
C ILE A 89 -1.30 4.77 -14.62
N GLN A 90 -0.47 5.11 -13.62
CA GLN A 90 0.14 4.10 -12.75
C GLN A 90 -0.90 3.31 -11.96
N LEU A 91 -1.93 3.98 -11.42
CA LEU A 91 -3.01 3.33 -10.69
C LEU A 91 -3.80 2.37 -11.60
N PHE A 92 -4.11 2.81 -12.82
CA PHE A 92 -4.81 2.00 -13.81
C PHE A 92 -3.97 0.79 -14.24
N PHE A 93 -2.67 0.97 -14.49
CA PHE A 93 -1.76 -0.12 -14.84
C PHE A 93 -1.65 -1.16 -13.72
N VAL A 94 -1.52 -0.71 -12.46
CA VAL A 94 -1.51 -1.61 -11.30
C VAL A 94 -2.84 -2.35 -11.18
N LEU A 95 -3.97 -1.65 -11.36
CA LEU A 95 -5.30 -2.27 -11.32
C LEU A 95 -5.44 -3.38 -12.35
N VAL A 96 -5.04 -3.13 -13.61
CA VAL A 96 -5.06 -4.12 -14.68
C VAL A 96 -4.16 -5.31 -14.35
N CYS A 97 -2.92 -5.07 -13.94
CA CYS A 97 -2.00 -6.14 -13.54
C CYS A 97 -2.56 -7.00 -12.40
N MET A 98 -3.15 -6.39 -11.37
CA MET A 98 -3.74 -7.09 -10.21
C MET A 98 -4.93 -7.96 -10.62
N THR A 99 -5.75 -7.51 -11.58
CA THR A 99 -6.87 -8.31 -12.09
C THR A 99 -6.43 -9.49 -12.96
N CYS A 100 -5.27 -9.39 -13.62
CA CYS A 100 -4.74 -10.44 -14.50
C CYS A 100 -3.94 -11.51 -13.74
N THR A 101 -3.26 -11.15 -12.64
CA THR A 101 -2.36 -12.08 -11.94
C THR A 101 -3.09 -13.14 -11.13
N GLY A 102 -4.25 -12.82 -10.52
CA GLY A 102 -5.00 -13.74 -9.64
C GLY A 102 -5.37 -15.09 -10.28
N PRO A 103 -6.01 -15.12 -11.47
CA PRO A 103 -6.36 -16.37 -12.13
C PRO A 103 -5.12 -17.15 -12.61
N VAL A 104 -4.12 -16.45 -13.18
CA VAL A 104 -2.96 -17.10 -13.81
C VAL A 104 -2.05 -17.77 -12.77
N THR A 105 -1.85 -17.14 -11.61
CA THR A 105 -0.98 -17.69 -10.57
C THR A 105 -1.58 -18.90 -9.86
N TYR A 106 -2.91 -19.00 -9.75
CA TYR A 106 -3.55 -20.19 -9.19
C TYR A 106 -3.35 -21.45 -10.05
N LEU A 107 -3.16 -21.29 -11.37
CA LEU A 107 -2.86 -22.40 -12.28
C LEU A 107 -1.38 -22.84 -12.24
N VAL A 108 -0.50 -22.07 -11.60
CA VAL A 108 0.92 -22.42 -11.49
C VAL A 108 1.07 -23.50 -10.42
N VAL A 109 1.17 -24.75 -10.89
CA VAL A 109 1.45 -25.91 -10.06
C VAL A 109 2.96 -26.22 -10.14
N SER A 110 3.56 -26.67 -9.05
CA SER A 110 4.97 -27.10 -9.05
C SER A 110 5.15 -28.31 -9.97
N GLU A 111 6.22 -28.35 -10.75
CA GLU A 111 6.53 -29.46 -11.67
C GLU A 111 6.61 -30.84 -10.97
N TYR A 112 6.93 -30.85 -9.67
CA TYR A 112 7.03 -32.04 -8.82
C TYR A 112 5.80 -32.26 -7.94
N TYR A 113 4.61 -31.93 -8.44
CA TYR A 113 3.35 -32.14 -7.75
C TYR A 113 3.07 -33.66 -7.58
N GLY A 114 2.79 -34.10 -6.36
CA GLY A 114 2.55 -35.52 -6.06
C GLY A 114 3.78 -36.32 -5.64
N ASN A 115 4.95 -35.69 -5.49
CA ASN A 115 6.17 -36.36 -5.01
C ASN A 115 6.22 -36.52 -3.48
N GLY A 116 5.11 -36.25 -2.77
CA GLY A 116 5.00 -36.41 -1.31
C GLY A 116 5.74 -35.36 -0.47
N ASN A 117 6.37 -34.36 -1.12
CA ASN A 117 7.02 -33.26 -0.41
C ASN A 117 5.98 -32.16 -0.10
N PRO A 118 5.75 -31.82 1.19
CA PRO A 118 4.76 -30.82 1.58
C PRO A 118 5.05 -29.41 1.03
N TRP A 119 6.29 -29.14 0.62
CA TRP A 119 6.67 -27.89 -0.06
C TRP A 119 5.92 -27.67 -1.37
N ASN A 120 5.89 -28.68 -2.22
CA ASN A 120 5.37 -28.62 -3.57
C ASN A 120 3.84 -28.54 -3.59
N GLU A 121 3.20 -29.23 -2.64
CA GLU A 121 1.75 -29.39 -2.63
C GLU A 121 1.04 -28.33 -1.80
N LYS A 122 1.68 -27.79 -0.75
CA LYS A 122 1.02 -26.92 0.23
C LYS A 122 1.58 -25.50 0.33
N TYR A 123 2.89 -25.33 0.24
CA TYR A 123 3.54 -24.02 0.45
C TYR A 123 3.83 -23.28 -0.85
N PHE A 124 4.06 -24.00 -1.94
CA PHE A 124 4.45 -23.42 -3.23
C PHE A 124 3.42 -22.41 -3.76
N VAL A 125 2.14 -22.80 -3.85
CA VAL A 125 1.09 -21.95 -4.42
C VAL A 125 0.87 -20.67 -3.60
N PRO A 126 0.72 -20.70 -2.25
CA PRO A 126 0.60 -19.48 -1.45
C PRO A 126 1.83 -18.57 -1.50
N VAL A 127 3.04 -19.14 -1.53
CA VAL A 127 4.29 -18.35 -1.59
C VAL A 127 4.40 -17.62 -2.92
N VAL A 128 4.17 -18.32 -4.04
CA VAL A 128 4.26 -17.70 -5.37
C VAL A 128 3.12 -16.72 -5.62
N THR A 129 1.92 -17.00 -5.11
CA THR A 129 0.74 -16.16 -5.35
C THR A 129 0.72 -14.91 -4.47
N PHE A 130 1.07 -15.02 -3.18
CA PHE A 130 0.92 -13.90 -2.24
C PHE A 130 2.25 -13.22 -1.92
N LEU A 131 3.31 -13.97 -1.61
CA LEU A 131 4.58 -13.38 -1.17
C LEU A 131 5.29 -12.64 -2.30
N ILE A 132 5.40 -13.26 -3.48
CA ILE A 132 6.03 -12.62 -4.65
C ILE A 132 5.23 -11.39 -5.07
N HIS A 133 3.92 -11.47 -5.03
CA HIS A 133 3.04 -10.37 -5.39
C HIS A 133 3.22 -9.15 -4.48
N ASP A 134 3.30 -9.35 -3.16
CA ASP A 134 3.54 -8.27 -2.21
C ASP A 134 4.98 -7.71 -2.30
N LEU A 135 5.96 -8.56 -2.60
CA LEU A 135 7.35 -8.14 -2.87
C LEU A 135 7.43 -7.25 -4.12
N VAL A 136 6.79 -7.66 -5.22
CA VAL A 136 6.69 -6.85 -6.44
C VAL A 136 6.00 -5.53 -6.13
N GLY A 137 4.90 -5.54 -5.38
CA GLY A 137 4.22 -4.33 -4.94
C GLY A 137 5.12 -3.40 -4.11
N LEU A 138 5.97 -3.94 -3.23
CA LEU A 138 6.95 -3.16 -2.47
C LEU A 138 8.02 -2.55 -3.36
N VAL A 139 8.54 -3.32 -4.32
CA VAL A 139 9.52 -2.86 -5.31
C VAL A 139 8.93 -1.75 -6.19
N THR A 140 7.69 -1.91 -6.67
CA THR A 140 6.99 -0.86 -7.42
C THR A 140 6.84 0.41 -6.59
N LYS A 141 6.46 0.30 -5.32
CA LYS A 141 6.38 1.47 -4.40
C LYS A 141 7.75 2.12 -4.19
N TYR A 142 8.83 1.33 -4.14
CA TYR A 142 10.19 1.85 -4.02
C TYR A 142 10.59 2.65 -5.27
N PHE A 143 10.34 2.12 -6.48
CA PHE A 143 10.62 2.80 -7.75
C PHE A 143 9.69 3.97 -8.06
N ALA A 144 8.47 3.99 -7.53
CA ALA A 144 7.52 5.10 -7.74
C ALA A 144 7.85 6.36 -6.91
N ARG A 145 8.64 6.23 -5.84
CA ARG A 145 9.06 7.36 -4.97
C ARG A 145 9.76 8.50 -5.72
N PRO A 146 10.81 8.28 -6.52
CA PRO A 146 11.47 9.37 -7.24
C PRO A 146 10.53 10.10 -8.20
N LEU A 147 9.55 9.40 -8.78
CA LEU A 147 8.57 9.98 -9.69
C LEU A 147 7.62 10.97 -8.98
N MET A 148 7.20 10.64 -7.75
CA MET A 148 6.36 11.54 -6.95
C MET A 148 7.10 12.81 -6.52
N THR A 149 8.38 12.73 -6.15
CA THR A 149 9.16 13.91 -5.73
C THR A 149 9.39 14.89 -6.88
N VAL A 150 9.60 14.38 -8.10
CA VAL A 150 9.78 15.22 -9.30
C VAL A 150 8.47 15.88 -9.72
N SER A 151 7.33 15.18 -9.61
CA SER A 151 6.03 15.77 -9.89
C SER A 151 5.68 16.89 -8.90
N LEU A 152 6.01 16.72 -7.61
CA LEU A 152 5.75 17.72 -6.58
C LEU A 152 6.61 18.99 -6.75
N SER A 153 7.90 18.83 -7.09
CA SER A 153 8.81 19.96 -7.31
C SER A 153 8.46 20.74 -8.59
N SER A 154 8.00 20.05 -9.64
CA SER A 154 7.51 20.68 -10.86
C SER A 154 6.22 21.49 -10.60
N PHE A 155 5.36 21.00 -9.70
CA PHE A 155 4.16 21.72 -9.27
C PHE A 155 4.52 22.99 -8.46
N ASP A 156 5.36 22.88 -7.42
CA ASP A 156 5.75 24.04 -6.61
C ASP A 156 6.37 25.16 -7.44
N ASN A 157 7.26 24.80 -8.38
CA ASN A 157 7.89 25.76 -9.27
C ASN A 157 6.89 26.47 -10.20
N LYS A 158 5.91 25.75 -10.76
CA LYS A 158 4.89 26.32 -11.65
C LYS A 158 3.88 27.20 -10.92
N TYR A 159 3.57 26.91 -9.65
CA TYR A 159 2.72 27.79 -8.84
C TYR A 159 3.46 29.04 -8.36
N ARG A 160 4.77 28.92 -8.08
CA ARG A 160 5.61 30.06 -7.72
C ARG A 160 5.75 31.07 -8.86
N THR A 161 5.90 30.61 -10.10
CA THR A 161 5.97 31.50 -11.27
C THR A 161 4.65 32.21 -11.58
N LEU A 162 3.51 31.52 -11.45
CA LEU A 162 2.19 32.14 -11.63
C LEU A 162 1.87 33.22 -10.57
N LYS A 163 2.38 33.05 -9.34
CA LYS A 163 2.22 34.05 -8.27
C LYS A 163 3.07 35.32 -8.51
N ILE A 164 4.24 35.17 -9.13
CA ILE A 164 5.12 36.30 -9.49
C ILE A 164 4.50 37.11 -10.64
N ASP A 165 3.98 36.43 -11.67
CA ASP A 165 3.38 37.09 -12.85
C ASP A 165 2.09 37.87 -12.49
N SER A 166 1.28 37.33 -11.58
CA SER A 166 0.13 38.03 -11.00
C SER A 166 0.50 39.30 -10.22
N SER A 167 1.71 39.38 -9.66
CA SER A 167 2.16 40.54 -8.88
C SER A 167 2.79 41.65 -9.73
N SER A 168 3.26 41.32 -10.94
CA SER A 168 3.76 42.28 -11.92
C SER A 168 2.67 42.95 -12.76
N ILE A 169 1.45 42.38 -12.79
CA ILE A 169 0.30 42.95 -13.51
C ILE A 169 -0.41 44.06 -12.68
N PHE A 170 -0.13 44.16 -11.38
CA PHE A 170 -0.69 45.17 -10.47
C PHE A 170 0.29 46.30 -10.09
N ARG A 171 1.34 46.54 -10.88
CA ARG A 171 2.20 47.73 -10.77
C ARG A 171 2.11 48.60 -12.01
#